data_AF-A0A4R9A0F9-F1
#
_entry.id   AF-A0A4R9A0F9-F1
#
_cell.length_a   1.000
_cell.length_b   1.000
_cell.length_c   1.000
_cell.angle_alpha   90.00
_cell.angle_beta   90.00
_cell.angle_gamma   90.00
#
_symmetry.space_group_name_H-M   'P 1'
#
loop_
_entity.id
_entity.type
_entity.pdbx_description
1 polymer ?
#
loop_
_entity_poly.entity_id
_entity_poly.type
_entity_poly.pdbx_seq_one_letter_code
_entity_poly.pdbx_strand_id
1 'polypeptide(L)'
;MSETPAVPGAAAAEVTAPDPSAPELSASRALTDAATGVVAAVALVILVSTAVARFWITDPHLSLVLSYLAVWVPLLGAIAAACYLHGTRSLRRDLGFWFHPLDLLWGLAVGLLARVVASLIEIAGYGQMGSAGATFGETVYDFWWLFGALLAPVLLAPVVEELYFRGVVLRAVTGVTQQGGASRTVAMSLAIVVSALVFALVHIVTIENMDAALVIGLSTFVFGVGAAILATTTGRLGGAIVAHVTFNGLVVLPALF
;
A
#
# COMPACT_ATOMS: atom_id res chain seq x y z
N MET A 1 36.72 -57.78 25.58
CA MET A 1 37.05 -56.74 24.59
C MET A 1 35.80 -56.51 23.76
N SER A 2 35.10 -55.42 24.00
CA SER A 2 33.90 -55.00 23.28
C SER A 2 34.23 -53.62 22.71
N GLU A 3 34.43 -53.53 21.40
CA GLU A 3 34.64 -52.27 20.70
C GLU A 3 33.30 -51.57 20.47
N THR A 4 33.18 -50.35 20.98
CA THR A 4 32.07 -49.43 20.70
C THR A 4 32.33 -48.74 19.37
N PRO A 5 31.38 -48.67 18.40
CA PRO A 5 31.61 -47.94 17.17
C PRO A 5 31.51 -46.43 17.40
N ALA A 6 32.45 -45.68 16.81
CA ALA A 6 32.47 -44.23 16.84
C ALA A 6 31.31 -43.64 16.03
N VAL A 7 30.56 -42.71 16.63
CA VAL A 7 29.55 -41.90 15.97
C VAL A 7 30.26 -40.88 15.06
N PRO A 8 29.95 -40.79 13.75
CA PRO A 8 30.54 -39.78 12.88
C PRO A 8 30.07 -38.39 13.32
N GLY A 9 31.04 -37.49 13.52
CA GLY A 9 30.78 -36.11 13.90
C GLY A 9 29.80 -35.43 12.94
N ALA A 10 28.71 -34.91 13.50
CA ALA A 10 27.87 -33.95 12.81
C ALA A 10 28.74 -32.72 12.53
N ALA A 11 29.18 -32.57 11.28
CA ALA A 11 29.75 -31.33 10.80
C ALA A 11 28.70 -30.24 11.05
N ALA A 12 28.99 -29.36 12.01
CA ALA A 12 28.22 -28.16 12.24
C ALA A 12 28.16 -27.40 10.92
N ALA A 13 26.97 -27.25 10.36
CA ALA A 13 26.74 -26.39 9.21
C ALA A 13 27.15 -24.98 9.63
N GLU A 14 28.33 -24.56 9.16
CA GLU A 14 28.84 -23.21 9.31
C GLU A 14 27.82 -22.28 8.65
N VAL A 15 27.09 -21.52 9.46
CA VAL A 15 26.19 -20.45 9.01
C VAL A 15 27.08 -19.41 8.36
N THR A 16 27.26 -19.54 7.05
CA THR A 16 28.04 -18.64 6.22
C THR A 16 27.40 -17.26 6.31
N ALA A 17 28.19 -16.28 6.74
CA ALA A 17 27.75 -14.88 6.80
C ALA A 17 27.23 -14.46 5.41
N PRO A 18 26.18 -13.63 5.34
CA PRO A 18 25.62 -13.19 4.06
C PRO A 18 26.70 -12.54 3.19
N ASP A 19 26.74 -12.93 1.92
CA ASP A 19 27.69 -12.42 0.93
C ASP A 19 27.51 -10.90 0.76
N PRO A 20 28.53 -10.08 1.10
CA PRO A 20 28.45 -8.62 1.01
C PRO A 20 28.37 -8.11 -0.44
N SER A 21 28.52 -8.99 -1.44
CA SER A 21 28.39 -8.67 -2.86
C SER A 21 27.02 -9.03 -3.46
N ALA A 22 26.13 -9.64 -2.66
CA ALA A 22 24.77 -9.91 -3.10
C ALA A 22 24.08 -8.58 -3.47
N PRO A 23 23.35 -8.51 -4.60
CA PRO A 23 22.59 -7.31 -4.94
C PRO A 23 21.65 -6.98 -3.79
N GLU A 24 21.64 -5.73 -3.33
CA GLU A 24 20.67 -5.21 -2.38
C GLU A 24 19.92 -4.04 -3.02
N LEU A 25 18.69 -3.81 -2.56
CA LEU A 25 17.89 -2.68 -3.01
C LEU A 25 18.58 -1.36 -2.66
N SER A 26 18.90 -0.55 -3.68
CA SER A 26 19.48 0.78 -3.46
C SER A 26 18.43 1.74 -2.91
N ALA A 27 18.52 2.08 -1.62
CA ALA A 27 17.52 2.91 -0.95
C ALA A 27 17.32 4.30 -1.59
N SER A 28 18.40 4.95 -2.02
CA SER A 28 18.34 6.27 -2.67
C SER A 28 17.67 6.23 -4.05
N ARG A 29 17.96 5.19 -4.83
CA ARG A 29 17.32 4.97 -6.14
C ARG A 29 15.85 4.60 -5.96
N ALA A 30 15.54 3.70 -5.03
CA ALA A 30 14.17 3.34 -4.69
C ALA A 30 13.36 4.56 -4.19
N LEU A 31 13.99 5.51 -3.48
CA LEU A 31 13.35 6.78 -3.10
C LEU A 31 13.04 7.65 -4.32
N THR A 32 13.93 7.68 -5.31
CA THR A 32 13.72 8.41 -6.56
C THR A 32 12.61 7.76 -7.40
N ASP A 33 12.59 6.42 -7.48
CA ASP A 33 11.52 5.67 -8.14
C ASP A 33 10.17 5.93 -7.46
N ALA A 34 10.14 5.91 -6.12
CA ALA A 34 8.98 6.30 -5.33
C ALA A 34 8.54 7.74 -5.67
N ALA A 35 9.40 8.74 -5.49
CA ALA A 35 9.04 10.14 -5.75
C ALA A 35 8.51 10.33 -7.18
N THR A 36 9.15 9.71 -8.17
CA THR A 36 8.72 9.73 -9.58
C THR A 36 7.34 9.10 -9.75
N GLY A 37 7.09 7.94 -9.12
CA GLY A 37 5.80 7.26 -9.16
C GLY A 37 4.65 8.11 -8.61
N VAL A 38 4.82 8.76 -7.44
CA VAL A 38 3.79 9.64 -6.87
C VAL A 38 3.57 10.86 -7.75
N VAL A 39 4.63 11.54 -8.19
CA VAL A 39 4.50 12.74 -9.03
C VAL A 39 3.79 12.42 -10.35
N ALA A 40 4.15 11.30 -10.99
CA ALA A 40 3.51 10.86 -12.21
C ALA A 40 2.05 10.43 -11.98
N ALA A 41 1.74 9.73 -10.89
CA ALA A 41 0.36 9.38 -10.53
C ALA A 41 -0.51 10.63 -10.32
N VAL A 42 -0.05 11.59 -9.52
CA VAL A 42 -0.76 12.85 -9.28
C VAL A 42 -0.97 13.62 -10.59
N ALA A 43 0.06 13.73 -11.42
CA ALA A 43 -0.04 14.41 -12.71
C ALA A 43 -1.07 13.75 -13.64
N LEU A 44 -1.06 12.41 -13.74
CA LEU A 44 -2.02 11.67 -14.57
C LEU A 44 -3.44 11.75 -14.00
N VAL A 45 -3.62 11.68 -12.69
CA VAL A 45 -4.92 11.83 -12.03
C VAL A 45 -5.51 13.20 -12.33
N ILE A 46 -4.72 14.28 -12.18
CA ILE A 46 -5.17 15.64 -12.49
C ILE A 46 -5.51 15.77 -13.98
N LEU A 47 -4.68 15.22 -14.86
CA LEU A 47 -4.91 15.25 -16.31
C LEU A 47 -6.22 14.54 -16.70
N VAL A 48 -6.42 13.31 -16.22
CA VAL A 48 -7.63 12.52 -16.50
C VAL A 48 -8.86 13.19 -15.90
N SER A 49 -8.79 13.64 -14.65
CA SER A 49 -9.90 14.34 -13.98
C SER A 49 -10.29 15.62 -14.73
N THR A 50 -9.29 16.39 -15.19
CA THR A 50 -9.52 17.60 -16.01
C THR A 50 -10.15 17.24 -17.35
N ALA A 51 -9.67 16.21 -18.04
CA ALA A 51 -10.21 15.79 -19.33
C ALA A 51 -11.68 15.35 -19.22
N VAL A 52 -12.03 14.65 -18.14
CA VAL A 52 -13.43 14.27 -17.84
C VAL A 52 -14.27 15.52 -17.53
N ALA A 53 -13.79 16.40 -16.65
CA ALA A 53 -14.50 17.64 -16.28
C ALA A 53 -14.71 18.61 -17.45
N ARG A 54 -13.82 18.57 -18.46
CA ARG A 54 -13.90 19.35 -19.70
C ARG A 54 -14.69 18.66 -20.82
N PHE A 55 -15.29 17.50 -20.55
CA PHE A 55 -16.02 16.69 -21.53
C PHE A 55 -15.17 16.27 -22.75
N TRP A 56 -13.84 16.16 -22.58
CA TRP A 56 -12.96 15.57 -23.59
C TRP A 56 -13.04 14.04 -23.58
N ILE A 57 -13.35 13.45 -22.43
CA ILE A 57 -13.67 12.04 -22.26
C ILE A 57 -15.14 11.97 -21.85
N THR A 58 -15.99 11.48 -22.75
CA THR A 58 -17.45 11.40 -22.54
C THR A 58 -17.94 9.98 -22.30
N ASP A 59 -17.17 8.97 -22.69
CA ASP A 59 -17.50 7.57 -22.44
C ASP A 59 -17.26 7.23 -20.95
N PRO A 60 -18.29 6.78 -20.21
CA PRO A 60 -18.17 6.49 -18.78
C PRO A 60 -17.28 5.29 -18.48
N HIS A 61 -17.25 4.27 -19.33
CA HIS A 61 -16.38 3.10 -19.14
C HIS A 61 -14.92 3.47 -19.39
N LEU A 62 -14.66 4.30 -20.40
CA LEU A 62 -13.32 4.82 -20.65
C LEU A 62 -12.85 5.70 -19.48
N SER A 63 -13.70 6.58 -18.98
CA SER A 63 -13.41 7.40 -17.78
C SER A 63 -13.07 6.54 -16.57
N LEU A 64 -13.85 5.48 -16.33
CA LEU A 64 -13.64 4.53 -15.23
C LEU A 64 -12.28 3.81 -15.35
N VAL A 65 -11.94 3.30 -16.53
CA VAL A 65 -10.66 2.60 -16.73
C VAL A 65 -9.49 3.56 -16.59
N LEU A 66 -9.59 4.76 -17.15
CA LEU A 66 -8.52 5.76 -17.09
C LEU A 66 -8.29 6.27 -15.67
N SER A 67 -9.31 6.37 -14.82
CA SER A 67 -9.13 6.80 -13.42
C SER A 67 -8.27 5.81 -12.63
N TYR A 68 -8.47 4.49 -12.81
CA TYR A 68 -7.61 3.47 -12.19
C TYR A 68 -6.22 3.42 -12.82
N LEU A 69 -6.12 3.45 -14.16
CA LEU A 69 -4.83 3.36 -14.85
C LEU A 69 -3.94 4.57 -14.58
N ALA A 70 -4.52 5.76 -14.41
CA ALA A 70 -3.79 6.98 -14.05
C ALA A 70 -2.98 6.82 -12.74
N VAL A 71 -3.49 6.00 -11.81
CA VAL A 71 -2.79 5.66 -10.58
C VAL A 71 -1.90 4.43 -10.77
N TRP A 72 -2.45 3.33 -11.26
CA TRP A 72 -1.75 2.05 -11.26
C TRP A 72 -0.53 2.02 -12.17
N VAL A 73 -0.57 2.65 -13.34
CA VAL A 73 0.56 2.60 -14.29
C VAL A 73 1.82 3.24 -13.69
N PRO A 74 1.78 4.48 -13.14
CA PRO A 74 2.93 5.06 -12.46
C PRO A 74 3.42 4.26 -11.25
N LEU A 75 2.51 3.76 -10.41
CA LEU A 75 2.90 3.01 -9.21
C LEU A 75 3.56 1.68 -9.58
N LEU A 76 3.00 0.94 -10.53
CA LEU A 76 3.58 -0.31 -11.05
C LEU A 76 4.91 -0.05 -11.75
N GLY A 77 5.04 1.06 -12.47
CA GLY A 77 6.30 1.50 -13.07
C GLY A 77 7.39 1.71 -12.02
N ALA A 78 7.07 2.42 -10.93
CA ALA A 78 8.00 2.63 -9.82
C ALA A 78 8.34 1.34 -9.07
N ILE A 79 7.36 0.45 -8.84
CA ILE A 79 7.58 -0.89 -8.28
C ILE A 79 8.57 -1.68 -9.16
N ALA A 80 8.35 -1.66 -10.49
CA ALA A 80 9.18 -2.38 -11.43
C ALA A 80 10.61 -1.81 -11.50
N ALA A 81 10.76 -0.48 -11.50
CA ALA A 81 12.05 0.18 -11.46
C ALA A 81 12.83 -0.19 -10.19
N ALA A 82 12.19 -0.05 -9.03
CA ALA A 82 12.79 -0.36 -7.73
C ALA A 82 13.25 -1.83 -7.66
N CYS A 83 12.43 -2.79 -8.11
CA CYS A 83 12.75 -4.21 -7.98
C CYS A 83 13.68 -4.73 -9.08
N TYR A 84 13.45 -4.35 -10.34
CA TYR A 84 14.10 -4.98 -11.49
C TYR A 84 15.28 -4.19 -12.05
N LEU A 85 15.31 -2.87 -11.86
CA LEU A 85 16.44 -2.02 -12.25
C LEU A 85 17.38 -1.76 -11.07
N HIS A 86 16.84 -1.61 -9.86
CA HIS A 86 17.61 -1.15 -8.69
C HIS A 86 17.62 -2.12 -7.50
N GLY A 87 17.05 -3.32 -7.67
CA GLY A 87 16.88 -4.31 -6.60
C GLY A 87 17.34 -5.72 -7.01
N THR A 88 16.84 -6.72 -6.29
CA THR A 88 17.26 -8.13 -6.44
C THR A 88 16.44 -8.92 -7.45
N ARG A 89 15.53 -8.26 -8.19
CA ARG A 89 14.55 -8.88 -9.10
C ARG A 89 13.62 -9.86 -8.38
N SER A 90 13.35 -9.62 -7.10
CA SER A 90 12.55 -10.52 -6.28
C SER A 90 11.66 -9.71 -5.36
N LEU A 91 10.38 -9.58 -5.71
CA LEU A 91 9.35 -8.88 -4.93
C LEU A 91 9.33 -9.32 -3.46
N ARG A 92 9.58 -10.62 -3.20
CA ARG A 92 9.66 -11.16 -1.84
C ARG A 92 10.83 -10.58 -1.03
N ARG A 93 12.00 -10.42 -1.66
CA ARG A 93 13.23 -9.95 -1.00
C ARG A 93 13.23 -8.42 -0.89
N ASP A 94 12.91 -7.76 -2.00
CA ASP A 94 12.95 -6.30 -2.12
C ASP A 94 11.80 -5.67 -1.31
N LEU A 95 10.57 -6.14 -1.52
CA LEU A 95 9.36 -5.48 -1.00
C LEU A 95 8.71 -6.23 0.16
N GLY A 96 9.11 -7.47 0.43
CA GLY A 96 8.41 -8.32 1.40
C GLY A 96 7.08 -8.87 0.87
N PHE A 97 6.94 -9.01 -0.45
CA PHE A 97 5.74 -9.58 -1.05
C PHE A 97 5.67 -11.10 -0.82
N TRP A 98 5.17 -11.48 0.35
CA TRP A 98 4.84 -12.85 0.70
C TRP A 98 3.74 -12.87 1.76
N PHE A 99 3.08 -14.01 1.87
CA PHE A 99 1.92 -14.22 2.72
C PHE A 99 2.16 -15.34 3.73
N HIS A 100 1.68 -15.13 4.94
CA HIS A 100 1.63 -16.11 6.01
C HIS A 100 0.18 -16.22 6.52
N PRO A 101 -0.35 -17.39 6.92
CA PRO A 101 -1.73 -17.49 7.39
C PRO A 101 -2.12 -16.53 8.53
N LEU A 102 -1.17 -16.20 9.42
CA LEU A 102 -1.36 -15.19 10.47
C LEU A 102 -1.63 -13.78 9.94
N ASP A 103 -1.35 -13.51 8.67
CA ASP A 103 -1.71 -12.26 8.00
C ASP A 103 -3.20 -12.07 7.87
N LEU A 104 -3.98 -13.16 7.83
CA LEU A 104 -5.44 -13.05 7.91
C LEU A 104 -5.85 -12.49 9.26
N LEU A 105 -5.33 -13.05 10.35
CA LEU A 105 -5.67 -12.61 11.70
C LEU A 105 -5.29 -11.15 11.92
N TRP A 106 -4.04 -10.78 11.65
CA TRP A 106 -3.56 -9.42 11.87
C TRP A 106 -4.15 -8.42 10.89
N GLY A 107 -4.29 -8.81 9.62
CA GLY A 107 -4.90 -7.97 8.60
C GLY A 107 -6.36 -7.65 8.92
N LEU A 108 -7.17 -8.67 9.23
CA LEU A 108 -8.57 -8.47 9.62
C LEU A 108 -8.69 -7.58 10.85
N ALA A 109 -7.86 -7.82 11.88
CA ALA A 109 -7.88 -7.03 13.11
C ALA A 109 -7.52 -5.55 12.85
N VAL A 110 -6.44 -5.29 12.11
CA VAL A 110 -6.00 -3.92 11.80
C VAL A 110 -7.00 -3.22 10.87
N GLY A 111 -7.51 -3.91 9.84
CA GLY A 111 -8.51 -3.36 8.93
C GLY A 111 -9.82 -2.98 9.63
N LEU A 112 -10.32 -3.85 10.51
CA LEU A 112 -11.51 -3.58 11.32
C LEU A 112 -11.29 -2.41 12.27
N LEU A 113 -10.16 -2.40 13.01
CA LEU A 113 -9.83 -1.31 13.92
C LEU A 113 -9.70 0.02 13.18
N ALA A 114 -8.99 0.05 12.05
CA ALA A 114 -8.87 1.24 11.22
C ALA A 114 -10.25 1.72 10.73
N ARG A 115 -11.15 0.81 10.34
CA ARG A 115 -12.51 1.17 9.94
C ARG A 115 -13.31 1.77 11.10
N VAL A 116 -13.21 1.21 12.31
CA VAL A 116 -13.86 1.77 13.49
C VAL A 116 -13.37 3.19 13.76
N VAL A 117 -12.05 3.41 13.73
CA VAL A 117 -11.49 4.75 13.96
C VAL A 117 -11.89 5.72 12.84
N ALA A 118 -11.86 5.30 11.58
CA ALA A 118 -12.36 6.09 10.45
C ALA A 118 -13.84 6.45 10.63
N SER A 119 -14.67 5.52 11.09
CA SER A 119 -16.09 5.76 11.36
C SER A 119 -16.29 6.81 12.46
N LEU A 120 -15.46 6.80 13.50
CA LEU A 120 -15.50 7.82 14.56
C LEU A 120 -15.08 9.20 14.04
N ILE A 121 -14.09 9.25 13.14
CA ILE A 121 -13.67 10.50 12.47
C ILE A 121 -14.80 11.03 11.60
N GLU A 122 -15.47 10.17 10.82
CA GLU A 122 -16.63 10.53 10.01
C GLU A 122 -17.79 11.05 10.86
N ILE A 123 -18.13 10.38 11.97
CA ILE A 123 -19.17 10.84 12.90
C ILE A 123 -18.80 12.20 13.49
N ALA A 124 -17.53 12.41 13.86
CA ALA A 124 -17.08 13.69 14.40
C ALA A 124 -17.12 14.82 13.35
N GLY A 125 -16.81 14.52 12.08
CA GLY A 125 -16.80 15.49 11.00
C GLY A 125 -18.17 15.78 10.38
N TYR A 126 -19.01 14.75 10.22
CA TYR A 126 -20.27 14.81 9.48
C TYR A 126 -21.52 14.57 10.32
N GLY A 127 -21.38 14.12 11.57
CA GLY A 127 -22.51 13.72 12.42
C GLY A 127 -23.09 12.35 12.10
N GLN A 128 -22.52 11.62 11.15
CA GLN A 128 -22.97 10.28 10.73
C GLN A 128 -21.79 9.44 10.24
N MET A 129 -21.97 8.11 10.23
CA MET A 129 -21.01 7.24 9.53
C MET A 129 -21.14 7.48 8.02
N GLY A 130 -20.01 7.66 7.37
CA GLY A 130 -19.94 7.87 5.93
C GLY A 130 -19.49 6.62 5.20
N SER A 131 -19.53 6.71 3.87
CA SER A 131 -18.90 5.77 2.94
C SER A 131 -17.46 6.20 2.59
N ALA A 132 -16.80 7.00 3.45
CA ALA A 132 -15.52 7.64 3.15
C ALA A 132 -15.48 8.35 1.77
N GLY A 133 -16.61 8.89 1.32
CA GLY A 133 -16.75 9.55 0.00
C GLY A 133 -17.12 8.62 -1.16
N ALA A 134 -17.23 7.30 -0.94
CA ALA A 134 -17.70 6.37 -1.96
C ALA A 134 -19.21 6.54 -2.20
N THR A 135 -19.59 6.99 -3.39
CA THR A 135 -20.99 7.04 -3.81
C THR A 135 -21.15 6.16 -5.04
N PHE A 136 -21.93 5.10 -4.90
CA PHE A 136 -22.30 4.25 -6.02
C PHE A 136 -23.68 4.68 -6.50
N GLY A 137 -23.83 4.86 -7.81
CA GLY A 137 -25.13 5.12 -8.44
C GLY A 137 -26.04 3.89 -8.35
N GLU A 138 -27.10 3.86 -9.15
CA GLU A 138 -28.01 2.71 -9.22
C GLU A 138 -27.23 1.42 -9.53
N THR A 139 -27.57 0.34 -8.83
CA THR A 139 -26.92 -0.96 -9.00
C THR A 139 -27.39 -1.63 -10.29
N VAL A 140 -26.51 -1.72 -11.30
CA VAL A 140 -26.84 -2.26 -12.64
C VAL A 140 -26.42 -3.74 -12.81
N TYR A 141 -25.71 -4.33 -11.83
CA TYR A 141 -25.24 -5.72 -11.83
C TYR A 141 -24.56 -6.19 -13.13
N ASP A 142 -23.81 -5.32 -13.80
CA ASP A 142 -23.01 -5.66 -14.97
C ASP A 142 -21.51 -5.78 -14.63
N PHE A 143 -20.69 -6.14 -15.63
CA PHE A 143 -19.24 -6.27 -15.45
C PHE A 143 -18.57 -4.96 -15.06
N TRP A 144 -19.01 -3.82 -15.62
CA TRP A 144 -18.40 -2.52 -15.37
C TRP A 144 -18.65 -2.05 -13.95
N TRP A 145 -19.88 -2.25 -13.46
CA TRP A 145 -20.24 -2.04 -12.07
C TRP A 145 -19.45 -2.95 -11.15
N LEU A 146 -19.38 -4.27 -11.43
CA LEU A 146 -18.59 -5.20 -10.62
C LEU A 146 -17.11 -4.81 -10.57
N PHE A 147 -16.55 -4.40 -11.71
CA PHE A 147 -15.18 -3.94 -11.81
C PHE A 147 -14.94 -2.66 -11.00
N GLY A 148 -15.70 -1.60 -11.28
CA GLY A 148 -15.50 -0.28 -10.66
C GLY A 148 -15.95 -0.18 -9.21
N ALA A 149 -16.98 -0.92 -8.81
CA ALA A 149 -17.48 -0.88 -7.45
C ALA A 149 -16.74 -1.84 -6.51
N LEU A 150 -16.33 -3.02 -6.99
CA LEU A 150 -15.80 -4.08 -6.14
C LEU A 150 -14.37 -4.49 -6.49
N LEU A 151 -14.14 -5.02 -7.70
CA LEU A 151 -12.85 -5.65 -8.01
C LEU A 151 -11.69 -4.67 -7.95
N ALA A 152 -11.84 -3.50 -8.58
CA ALA A 152 -10.79 -2.50 -8.63
C ALA A 152 -10.49 -1.89 -7.25
N PRO A 153 -11.46 -1.31 -6.51
CA PRO A 153 -11.16 -0.65 -5.24
C PRO A 153 -10.95 -1.62 -4.07
N VAL A 154 -11.59 -2.79 -4.04
CA VAL A 154 -11.52 -3.70 -2.88
C VAL A 154 -10.43 -4.76 -3.02
N LEU A 155 -10.05 -5.16 -4.24
CA LEU A 155 -9.08 -6.24 -4.43
C LEU A 155 -7.80 -5.80 -5.14
N LEU A 156 -7.91 -5.14 -6.29
CA LEU A 156 -6.75 -4.83 -7.13
C LEU A 156 -5.95 -3.64 -6.59
N ALA A 157 -6.62 -2.53 -6.26
CA ALA A 157 -5.98 -1.33 -5.74
C ALA A 157 -5.19 -1.62 -4.44
N PRO A 158 -5.74 -2.33 -3.43
CA PRO A 158 -4.99 -2.72 -2.25
C PRO A 158 -3.66 -3.43 -2.52
N VAL A 159 -3.61 -4.32 -3.51
CA VAL A 159 -2.37 -5.03 -3.85
C VAL A 159 -1.33 -4.07 -4.44
N VAL A 160 -1.72 -3.25 -5.41
CA VAL A 160 -0.83 -2.29 -6.06
C VAL A 160 -0.34 -1.23 -5.07
N GLU A 161 -1.25 -0.71 -4.26
CA GLU A 161 -0.96 0.35 -3.29
C GLU A 161 -0.07 -0.17 -2.17
N GLU A 162 -0.32 -1.34 -1.58
CA GLU A 162 0.56 -1.85 -0.53
C GLU A 162 1.96 -2.23 -1.05
N LEU A 163 2.05 -2.77 -2.27
CA LEU A 163 3.34 -2.98 -2.94
C LEU A 163 4.12 -1.68 -3.10
N TYR A 164 3.43 -0.59 -3.45
CA TYR A 164 4.08 0.70 -3.66
C TYR A 164 4.41 1.41 -2.34
N PHE A 165 3.42 1.65 -1.48
CA PHE A 165 3.60 2.44 -0.26
C PHE A 165 4.41 1.67 0.80
N ARG A 166 4.09 0.41 1.07
CA ARG A 166 4.78 -0.37 2.12
C ARG A 166 5.99 -1.10 1.56
N GLY A 167 5.92 -1.53 0.31
CA GLY A 167 7.05 -2.16 -0.38
C GLY A 167 8.13 -1.17 -0.80
N VAL A 168 7.79 -0.09 -1.50
CA VAL A 168 8.79 0.85 -2.05
C VAL A 168 9.02 2.04 -1.11
N VAL A 169 8.00 2.87 -0.87
CA VAL A 169 8.15 4.15 -0.14
C VAL A 169 8.70 3.92 1.26
N LEU A 170 8.04 3.08 2.05
CA LEU A 170 8.44 2.81 3.44
C LEU A 170 9.86 2.25 3.54
N ARG A 171 10.24 1.32 2.66
CA ARG A 171 11.57 0.71 2.68
C ARG A 171 12.66 1.66 2.20
N ALA A 172 12.36 2.45 1.15
CA ALA A 172 13.26 3.48 0.66
C ALA A 172 13.54 4.53 1.75
N VAL A 173 12.50 5.07 2.39
CA VAL A 173 12.64 6.06 3.48
C VAL A 173 13.40 5.47 4.66
N THR A 174 13.11 4.21 5.04
CA THR A 174 13.87 3.53 6.09
C THR A 174 15.36 3.46 5.72
N GLY A 175 15.68 2.97 4.52
CA GLY A 175 17.06 2.78 4.07
C GLY A 175 17.86 4.07 3.96
N VAL A 176 17.31 5.13 3.36
CA VAL A 176 18.01 6.42 3.23
C VAL A 176 18.24 7.07 4.60
N THR A 177 17.27 6.93 5.52
CA THR A 177 17.37 7.52 6.86
C THR A 177 18.45 6.81 7.68
N GLN A 178 18.55 5.48 7.56
CA GLN A 178 19.64 4.71 8.18
C GLN A 178 21.01 5.03 7.56
N GLN A 179 21.09 5.19 6.23
CA GLN A 179 22.31 5.62 5.54
C GLN A 179 22.77 7.01 6.00
N GLY A 180 21.84 7.88 6.38
CA GLY A 180 22.11 9.18 6.99
C GLY A 180 22.55 9.13 8.46
N GLY A 181 22.73 7.95 9.05
CA GLY A 181 23.23 7.75 10.42
C GLY A 181 22.14 7.73 11.50
N ALA A 182 20.86 7.75 11.14
CA ALA A 182 19.79 7.65 12.12
C ALA A 182 19.71 6.25 12.75
N SER A 183 19.24 6.17 13.99
CA SER A 183 18.96 4.89 14.63
C SER A 183 17.81 4.17 13.91
N ARG A 184 17.77 2.83 14.02
CA ARG A 184 16.72 2.00 13.42
C ARG A 184 15.31 2.46 13.80
N THR A 185 15.09 2.79 15.07
CA THR A 185 13.81 3.27 15.57
C THR A 185 13.40 4.59 14.91
N VAL A 186 14.32 5.55 14.79
CA VAL A 186 14.04 6.84 14.15
C VAL A 186 13.70 6.64 12.66
N ALA A 187 14.47 5.83 11.96
CA ALA A 187 14.24 5.54 10.55
C ALA A 187 12.88 4.87 10.30
N MET A 188 12.50 3.90 11.13
CA MET A 188 11.21 3.22 11.03
C MET A 188 10.04 4.15 11.35
N SER A 189 10.13 4.93 12.43
CA SER A 189 9.09 5.90 12.78
C SER A 189 8.88 6.94 11.68
N LEU A 190 9.97 7.47 11.12
CA LEU A 190 9.89 8.41 10.00
C LEU A 190 9.27 7.76 8.77
N ALA A 191 9.69 6.54 8.42
CA ALA A 191 9.14 5.82 7.28
C ALA A 191 7.65 5.49 7.41
N ILE A 192 7.18 5.14 8.61
CA ILE A 192 5.77 4.94 8.91
C ILE A 192 4.98 6.23 8.65
N VAL A 193 5.44 7.35 9.22
CA VAL A 193 4.76 8.64 9.06
C VAL A 193 4.77 9.10 7.60
N VAL A 194 5.93 9.04 6.92
CA VAL A 194 6.04 9.48 5.52
C VAL A 194 5.19 8.60 4.60
N SER A 195 5.26 7.28 4.74
CA SER A 195 4.45 6.36 3.93
C SER A 195 2.95 6.60 4.15
N ALA A 196 2.50 6.76 5.39
CA ALA A 196 1.10 7.01 5.72
C ALA A 196 0.63 8.39 5.24
N LEU A 197 1.47 9.42 5.38
CA LEU A 197 1.15 10.78 4.98
C LEU A 197 1.06 10.90 3.45
N VAL A 198 2.02 10.36 2.71
CA VAL A 198 1.97 10.38 1.24
C VAL A 198 0.74 9.61 0.76
N PHE A 199 0.43 8.46 1.36
CA PHE A 199 -0.79 7.69 1.08
C PHE A 199 -2.06 8.53 1.30
N ALA A 200 -2.18 9.22 2.44
CA ALA A 200 -3.32 10.08 2.74
C ALA A 200 -3.43 11.28 1.79
N LEU A 201 -2.31 11.93 1.46
CA LEU A 201 -2.28 13.09 0.58
C LEU A 201 -2.72 12.75 -0.84
N VAL A 202 -2.33 11.58 -1.38
CA VAL A 202 -2.76 11.20 -2.73
C VAL A 202 -4.26 10.91 -2.80
N HIS A 203 -4.89 10.48 -1.69
CA HIS A 203 -6.33 10.20 -1.63
C HIS A 203 -7.21 11.44 -1.64
N ILE A 204 -6.65 12.62 -1.33
CA ILE A 204 -7.39 13.88 -1.28
C ILE A 204 -7.17 14.77 -2.50
N VAL A 205 -6.37 14.33 -3.48
CA VAL A 205 -5.96 15.13 -4.66
C VAL A 205 -7.16 15.66 -5.46
N THR A 206 -8.21 14.86 -5.58
CA THR A 206 -9.42 15.20 -6.34
C THR A 206 -10.58 15.63 -5.47
N ILE A 207 -10.36 15.79 -4.15
CA ILE A 207 -11.41 16.18 -3.20
C ILE A 207 -11.47 17.70 -3.13
N GLU A 208 -12.54 18.29 -3.66
CA GLU A 208 -12.71 19.74 -3.74
C GLU A 208 -13.20 20.37 -2.42
N ASN A 209 -13.94 19.61 -1.61
CA ASN A 209 -14.48 20.07 -0.34
C ASN A 209 -13.43 19.91 0.77
N MET A 210 -13.10 21.00 1.47
CA MET A 210 -12.08 21.02 2.53
C MET A 210 -12.44 20.10 3.71
N ASP A 211 -13.68 20.12 4.18
CA ASP A 211 -14.12 19.26 5.29
C ASP A 211 -14.02 17.77 4.90
N ALA A 212 -14.36 17.46 3.64
CA ALA A 212 -14.19 16.12 3.10
C ALA A 212 -12.73 15.71 2.96
N ALA A 213 -11.87 16.60 2.48
CA ALA A 213 -10.44 16.35 2.39
C ALA A 213 -9.84 16.10 3.78
N LEU A 214 -10.27 16.83 4.83
CA LEU A 214 -9.81 16.61 6.19
C LEU A 214 -10.27 15.26 6.75
N VAL A 215 -11.54 14.91 6.62
CA VAL A 215 -12.09 13.64 7.14
C VAL A 215 -11.50 12.44 6.41
N ILE A 216 -11.49 12.46 5.07
CA ILE A 216 -10.92 11.39 4.24
C ILE A 216 -9.42 11.30 4.47
N GLY A 217 -8.71 12.43 4.46
CA GLY A 217 -7.27 12.48 4.68
C GLY A 217 -6.87 11.93 6.04
N LEU A 218 -7.56 12.31 7.12
CA LEU A 218 -7.26 11.81 8.47
C LEU A 218 -7.58 10.31 8.60
N SER A 219 -8.71 9.85 8.07
CA SER A 219 -9.10 8.43 8.09
C SER A 219 -8.09 7.57 7.31
N THR A 220 -7.70 8.04 6.13
CA THR A 220 -6.72 7.40 5.26
C THR A 220 -5.33 7.40 5.90
N PHE A 221 -4.95 8.47 6.60
CA PHE A 221 -3.69 8.53 7.35
C PHE A 221 -3.65 7.52 8.50
N VAL A 222 -4.74 7.39 9.27
CA VAL A 222 -4.84 6.41 10.37
C VAL A 222 -4.70 4.98 9.84
N PHE A 223 -5.44 4.64 8.78
CA PHE A 223 -5.26 3.36 8.10
C PHE A 223 -3.80 3.20 7.60
N GLY A 224 -3.29 4.28 7.00
CA GLY A 224 -1.91 4.50 6.59
C GLY A 224 -0.89 3.97 7.59
N VAL A 225 -0.98 4.49 8.81
CA VAL A 225 -0.12 4.15 9.95
C VAL A 225 -0.30 2.69 10.34
N GLY A 226 -1.53 2.20 10.47
CA GLY A 226 -1.81 0.81 10.85
C GLY A 226 -1.18 -0.22 9.90
N ALA A 227 -1.37 -0.04 8.60
CA ALA A 227 -0.77 -0.92 7.59
C ALA A 227 0.76 -0.81 7.54
N ALA A 228 1.34 0.38 7.75
CA ALA A 228 2.79 0.58 7.84
C ALA A 228 3.40 -0.10 9.09
N ILE A 229 2.75 -0.01 10.25
CA ILE A 229 3.14 -0.74 11.47
C ILE A 229 3.08 -2.24 11.22
N LEU A 230 2.00 -2.73 10.59
CA LEU A 230 1.86 -4.15 10.31
C LEU A 230 2.97 -4.65 9.36
N ALA A 231 3.26 -3.92 8.29
CA ALA A 231 4.32 -4.26 7.35
C ALA A 231 5.73 -4.22 7.98
N THR A 232 6.01 -3.25 8.85
CA THR A 232 7.32 -3.12 9.52
C THR A 232 7.52 -4.19 10.59
N THR A 233 6.49 -4.51 11.37
CA THR A 233 6.57 -5.50 12.46
C THR A 233 6.68 -6.93 11.93
N THR A 234 5.99 -7.25 10.83
CA THR A 234 5.98 -8.60 10.26
C THR A 234 7.03 -8.80 9.16
N GLY A 235 7.58 -7.72 8.60
CA GLY A 235 8.50 -7.76 7.47
C GLY A 235 7.85 -8.23 6.15
N ARG A 236 6.52 -8.26 6.09
CA ARG A 236 5.75 -8.81 4.96
C ARG A 236 4.52 -7.98 4.63
N LEU A 237 4.10 -8.02 3.37
CA LEU A 237 2.99 -7.22 2.88
C LEU A 237 1.62 -7.91 3.01
N GLY A 238 1.59 -9.25 3.20
CA GLY A 238 0.34 -10.00 3.26
C GLY A 238 -0.67 -9.44 4.25
N GLY A 239 -0.23 -9.11 5.48
CA GLY A 239 -1.10 -8.54 6.51
C GLY A 239 -1.64 -7.15 6.14
N ALA A 240 -0.79 -6.28 5.58
CA ALA A 240 -1.19 -4.95 5.14
C ALA A 240 -2.21 -5.01 3.99
N ILE A 241 -2.02 -5.92 3.02
CA ILE A 241 -2.97 -6.14 1.93
C ILE A 241 -4.32 -6.61 2.47
N VAL A 242 -4.34 -7.59 3.38
CA VAL A 242 -5.60 -8.05 3.99
C VAL A 242 -6.28 -6.94 4.79
N ALA A 243 -5.52 -6.13 5.54
CA ALA A 243 -6.06 -4.98 6.26
C ALA A 243 -6.72 -3.97 5.31
N HIS A 244 -6.08 -3.69 4.18
CA HIS A 244 -6.58 -2.77 3.18
C HIS A 244 -7.84 -3.29 2.49
N VAL A 245 -7.84 -4.56 2.05
CA VAL A 245 -9.03 -5.23 1.50
C VAL A 245 -10.19 -5.19 2.49
N THR A 246 -9.90 -5.44 3.78
CA THR A 246 -10.91 -5.40 4.85
C THR A 246 -11.46 -3.99 5.03
N PHE A 247 -10.58 -2.99 5.11
CA PHE A 247 -10.96 -1.59 5.26
C PHE A 247 -11.84 -1.14 4.09
N ASN A 248 -11.41 -1.37 2.84
CA ASN A 248 -12.18 -0.99 1.66
C ASN A 248 -13.48 -1.78 1.54
N GLY A 249 -13.47 -3.08 1.84
CA GLY A 249 -14.69 -3.89 1.85
C GLY A 249 -15.74 -3.39 2.83
N LEU A 250 -15.33 -2.95 4.03
CA LEU A 250 -16.23 -2.38 5.04
C LEU A 250 -16.70 -0.95 4.73
N VAL A 251 -16.11 -0.30 3.74
CA VAL A 251 -16.56 0.99 3.20
C VAL A 251 -17.51 0.76 2.03
N VAL A 252 -17.09 -0.07 1.08
CA VAL A 252 -17.78 -0.29 -0.19
C VAL A 252 -19.05 -1.10 -0.02
N LEU A 253 -19.00 -2.26 0.65
CA LEU A 253 -20.14 -3.19 0.69
C LEU A 253 -21.40 -2.57 1.32
N PRO A 254 -21.33 -1.81 2.42
CA PRO A 254 -22.50 -1.10 2.94
C PRO A 254 -23.02 -0.01 2.00
N ALA A 255 -22.18 0.57 1.15
CA ALA A 255 -22.58 1.62 0.21
C ALA A 255 -23.25 1.08 -1.07
N LEU A 256 -23.40 -0.24 -1.21
CA LEU A 256 -24.09 -0.87 -2.34
C LEU A 256 -25.60 -1.08 -2.11
N PHE A 257 -26.10 -0.81 -0.89
CA PHE A 257 -27.47 -1.08 -0.46
C PHE A 257 -28.12 0.11 0.26
#